data_AF-A0A1U7PUL9-F1
#
_entry.id   AF-A0A1U7PUL9-F1
#
_cell.length_a   1.000
_cell.length_b   1.000
_cell.length_c   1.000
_cell.angle_alpha   90.00
_cell.angle_beta   90.00
_cell.angle_gamma   90.00
#
_symmetry.space_group_name_H-M   'P 1'
#
loop_
_entity.id
_entity.type
_entity.pdbx_description
1 polymer ?
#
loop_
_entity_poly.entity_id
_entity_poly.type
_entity_poly.pdbx_seq_one_letter_code
_entity_poly.pdbx_strand_id
1 'polypeptide(L)'
;METIIKESLREDFYIRLFFDTKNGFYSAGIKRAFLDFSRTLRIKDKNRLELKKSAEFFLHENLYKLTRNKLENQEEFDNFHKYTAEELTKIWNELSFGQAQKWINMTLKYWLLFGENRISGIELNAKYFHIPIDSFVQKGMFEEKKPKPWSKISDYETYLQYQIRHREKNTGNFPIVDEFEFFNVYNPK
;
A
#
# COMPACT_ATOMS: atom_id res chain seq x y z
N MET A 1 -9.22 -12.77 -31.79
CA MET A 1 -8.48 -11.77 -32.59
C MET A 1 -7.02 -11.89 -32.15
N GLU A 2 -6.11 -12.34 -33.01
CA GLU A 2 -4.69 -12.41 -32.63
C GLU A 2 -4.16 -10.99 -32.46
N THR A 3 -3.77 -10.65 -31.24
CA THR A 3 -3.23 -9.34 -30.93
C THR A 3 -1.74 -9.30 -31.26
N ILE A 4 -1.29 -8.26 -31.98
CA ILE A 4 0.13 -8.07 -32.33
C ILE A 4 1.01 -7.93 -31.07
N ILE A 5 0.50 -7.26 -30.04
CA ILE A 5 1.19 -7.08 -28.76
C ILE A 5 0.62 -8.12 -27.78
N LYS A 6 1.50 -8.90 -27.14
CA LYS A 6 1.14 -9.86 -26.08
C LYS A 6 0.80 -9.09 -24.79
N GLU A 7 -0.11 -9.62 -23.97
CA GLU A 7 -0.49 -8.98 -22.70
C GLU A 7 0.70 -8.76 -21.76
N SER A 8 1.61 -9.75 -21.64
CA SER A 8 2.82 -9.60 -20.83
C SER A 8 3.72 -8.44 -21.27
N LEU A 9 3.78 -8.16 -22.58
CA LEU A 9 4.54 -7.04 -23.12
C LEU A 9 3.86 -5.70 -22.79
N ARG A 10 2.53 -5.64 -22.80
CA ARG A 10 1.77 -4.45 -22.36
C ARG A 10 2.01 -4.18 -20.88
N GLU A 11 1.92 -5.22 -20.06
CA GLU A 11 2.14 -5.17 -18.63
C GLU A 11 3.54 -4.65 -18.27
N ASP A 12 4.59 -5.22 -18.87
CA ASP A 12 5.98 -4.77 -18.68
C ASP A 12 6.15 -3.29 -19.07
N PHE A 13 5.51 -2.86 -20.15
CA PHE A 13 5.56 -1.47 -20.60
C PHE A 13 4.87 -0.53 -19.61
N TYR A 14 3.65 -0.85 -19.15
CA TYR A 14 2.94 -0.05 -18.16
C TYR A 14 3.69 0.03 -16.83
N ILE A 15 4.29 -1.06 -16.38
CA ILE A 15 5.14 -1.07 -15.18
C ILE A 15 6.32 -0.11 -15.37
N ARG A 16 7.03 -0.15 -16.50
CA ARG A 16 8.16 0.77 -16.76
C ARG A 16 7.76 2.23 -16.90
N LEU A 17 6.55 2.53 -17.38
CA LEU A 17 6.04 3.90 -17.44
C LEU A 17 5.76 4.47 -16.04
N PHE A 18 5.26 3.63 -15.13
CA PHE A 18 4.79 4.09 -13.82
C PHE A 18 5.82 3.96 -12.70
N PHE A 19 6.78 3.03 -12.82
CA PHE A 19 7.74 2.67 -11.77
C PHE A 19 9.19 2.80 -12.23
N ASP A 20 10.06 3.34 -11.35
CA ASP A 20 11.50 3.32 -11.55
C ASP A 20 12.09 1.98 -11.06
N THR A 21 12.27 1.04 -11.99
CA THR A 21 12.74 -0.32 -11.69
C THR A 21 14.27 -0.47 -11.73
N LYS A 22 15.04 0.63 -11.88
CA LYS A 22 16.51 0.57 -11.99
C LYS A 22 17.19 -0.14 -10.81
N ASN A 23 16.58 -0.08 -9.63
CA ASN A 23 17.08 -0.69 -8.40
C ASN A 23 16.23 -1.90 -7.96
N GLY A 24 15.55 -2.56 -8.90
CA GLY A 24 14.70 -3.71 -8.65
C GLY A 24 13.26 -3.36 -8.23
N PHE A 25 12.36 -4.35 -8.32
CA PHE A 25 10.92 -4.17 -8.11
C PHE A 25 10.56 -3.83 -6.66
N TYR A 26 11.26 -4.41 -5.66
CA TYR A 26 11.05 -4.08 -4.25
C TYR A 26 11.22 -2.57 -4.00
N SER A 27 12.36 -2.01 -4.42
CA SER A 27 12.65 -0.57 -4.31
C SER A 27 11.67 0.27 -5.13
N ALA A 28 11.29 -0.20 -6.32
CA ALA A 28 10.36 0.52 -7.21
C ALA A 28 8.98 0.76 -6.56
N GLY A 29 8.41 -0.28 -5.92
CA GLY A 29 7.13 -0.17 -5.20
C GLY A 29 7.20 0.79 -4.03
N ILE A 30 8.24 0.68 -3.18
CA ILE A 30 8.46 1.56 -2.02
C ILE A 30 8.57 3.03 -2.45
N LYS A 31 9.40 3.30 -3.47
CA LYS A 31 9.64 4.67 -3.95
C LYS A 31 8.38 5.26 -4.59
N ARG A 32 7.63 4.46 -5.35
CA ARG A 32 6.36 4.89 -5.95
C ARG A 32 5.33 5.24 -4.87
N ALA A 33 5.16 4.36 -3.88
CA ALA A 33 4.27 4.58 -2.74
C ALA A 33 4.61 5.88 -1.97
N PHE A 34 5.90 6.18 -1.79
CA PHE A 34 6.33 7.44 -1.19
C PHE A 34 5.83 8.67 -1.98
N LEU A 35 5.88 8.63 -3.31
CA LEU A 35 5.44 9.76 -4.15
C LEU A 35 3.94 10.05 -3.99
N ASP A 36 3.11 9.05 -3.68
CA ASP A 36 1.67 9.19 -3.55
C ASP A 36 1.23 10.01 -2.32
N PHE A 37 2.11 10.19 -1.34
CA PHE A 37 1.82 11.02 -0.16
C PHE A 37 2.86 12.11 0.10
N SER A 38 4.04 12.06 -0.54
CA SER A 38 5.14 13.01 -0.31
C SER A 38 4.72 14.48 -0.42
N ARG A 39 3.75 14.81 -1.28
CA ARG A 39 3.18 16.17 -1.42
C ARG A 39 2.49 16.68 -0.16
N THR A 40 2.07 15.79 0.73
CA THR A 40 1.42 16.11 2.00
C THR A 40 2.38 16.09 3.18
N LEU A 41 3.61 15.62 2.99
CA LEU A 41 4.65 15.57 4.01
C LEU A 41 5.29 16.96 4.16
N ARG A 42 5.10 17.57 5.33
CA ARG A 42 5.64 18.90 5.63
C ARG A 42 6.99 18.75 6.31
N ILE A 43 8.03 19.04 5.55
CA ILE A 43 9.41 18.80 5.96
C ILE A 43 9.98 20.09 6.52
N LYS A 44 10.41 20.00 7.76
CA LYS A 44 11.07 21.03 8.55
C LYS A 44 12.56 20.73 8.66
N ASP A 45 12.94 19.44 8.64
CA ASP A 45 14.31 19.00 8.88
C ASP A 45 15.21 19.07 7.64
N LYS A 46 16.46 19.50 7.84
CA LYS A 46 17.51 19.52 6.80
C LYS A 46 17.98 18.11 6.40
N ASN A 47 17.70 17.10 7.22
CA ASN A 47 18.18 15.71 7.05
C ASN A 47 17.19 14.81 6.27
N ARG A 48 16.24 15.40 5.55
CA ARG A 48 15.21 14.69 4.76
C ARG A 48 15.72 13.47 4.01
N LEU A 49 16.86 13.60 3.32
CA LEU A 49 17.38 12.54 2.47
C LEU A 49 17.80 11.31 3.28
N GLU A 50 18.41 11.53 4.44
CA GLU A 50 18.84 10.47 5.36
C GLU A 50 17.64 9.79 6.01
N LEU A 51 16.70 10.57 6.56
CA LEU A 51 15.46 10.04 7.15
C LEU A 51 14.67 9.20 6.14
N LYS A 52 14.55 9.70 4.90
CA LYS A 52 13.90 8.97 3.81
C LYS A 52 14.59 7.63 3.54
N LYS A 53 15.93 7.62 3.42
CA LYS A 53 16.69 6.38 3.16
C LYS A 53 16.53 5.38 4.31
N SER A 54 16.61 5.84 5.56
CA SER A 54 16.43 4.99 6.74
C SER A 54 15.01 4.40 6.79
N ALA A 55 13.99 5.21 6.52
CA ALA A 55 12.61 4.73 6.46
C ALA A 55 12.36 3.76 5.29
N GLU A 56 12.92 4.03 4.10
CA GLU A 56 12.85 3.13 2.95
C GLU A 56 13.52 1.77 3.24
N PHE A 57 14.69 1.79 3.89
CA PHE A 57 15.40 0.58 4.29
C PHE A 57 14.61 -0.21 5.33
N PHE A 58 14.12 0.45 6.39
CA PHE A 58 13.28 -0.20 7.40
C PHE A 58 12.01 -0.82 6.79
N LEU A 59 11.34 -0.10 5.89
CA LEU A 59 10.13 -0.60 5.25
C LEU A 59 10.43 -1.80 4.35
N HIS A 60 11.52 -1.75 3.59
CA HIS A 60 11.98 -2.88 2.78
C HIS A 60 12.17 -4.12 3.64
N GLU A 61 12.98 -4.04 4.70
CA GLU A 61 13.31 -5.18 5.55
C GLU A 61 12.08 -5.78 6.21
N ASN A 62 11.12 -4.96 6.66
CA ASN A 62 9.92 -5.47 7.32
C ASN A 62 8.93 -6.07 6.33
N LEU A 63 8.65 -5.42 5.20
CA LEU A 63 7.71 -5.96 4.21
C LEU A 63 8.28 -7.18 3.49
N TYR A 64 9.61 -7.26 3.31
CA TYR A 64 10.25 -8.44 2.73
C TYR A 64 10.04 -9.70 3.58
N LYS A 65 9.89 -9.58 4.90
CA LYS A 65 9.53 -10.72 5.77
C LYS A 65 8.16 -11.29 5.40
N LEU A 66 7.21 -10.46 4.97
CA LEU A 66 5.89 -10.91 4.54
C LEU A 66 5.92 -11.74 3.26
N THR A 67 6.99 -11.65 2.45
CA THR A 67 7.13 -12.49 1.25
C THR A 67 7.79 -13.84 1.56
N ARG A 68 8.24 -14.06 2.79
CA ARG A 68 8.95 -15.28 3.21
C ARG A 68 8.26 -16.05 4.33
N ASN A 69 7.60 -15.34 5.22
CA ASN A 69 7.02 -15.90 6.42
C ASN A 69 5.49 -15.86 6.30
N LYS A 70 4.87 -17.03 6.32
CA LYS A 70 3.41 -17.15 6.30
C LYS A 70 2.85 -16.67 7.63
N LEU A 71 1.82 -15.83 7.57
CA LEU A 71 1.04 -15.42 8.74
C LEU A 71 -0.06 -16.43 9.02
N GLU A 72 -0.38 -16.61 10.30
CA GLU A 72 -1.43 -17.53 10.74
C GLU A 72 -2.81 -16.97 10.42
N ASN A 73 -3.04 -15.68 10.71
CA ASN A 73 -4.36 -15.06 10.68
C ASN A 73 -4.29 -13.53 10.44
N GLN A 74 -5.47 -12.90 10.35
CA GLN A 74 -5.60 -11.46 10.13
C GLN A 74 -5.04 -10.63 11.29
N GLU A 75 -5.18 -11.10 12.53
CA GLU A 75 -4.70 -10.38 13.71
C GLU A 75 -3.17 -10.21 13.69
N GLU A 76 -2.44 -11.21 13.22
CA GLU A 76 -0.99 -11.09 13.02
C GLU A 76 -0.64 -10.00 12.00
N PHE A 77 -1.40 -9.90 10.90
CA PHE A 77 -1.18 -8.83 9.92
C PHE A 77 -1.54 -7.45 10.48
N ASP A 78 -2.65 -7.34 11.20
CA ASP A 78 -3.10 -6.09 11.83
C ASP A 78 -2.02 -5.60 12.82
N ASN A 79 -1.49 -6.50 13.66
CA ASN A 79 -0.39 -6.22 14.59
C ASN A 79 0.92 -5.82 13.88
N PHE A 80 1.32 -6.57 12.85
CA PHE A 80 2.49 -6.24 12.03
C PHE A 80 2.36 -4.85 11.39
N HIS A 81 1.20 -4.56 10.83
CA HIS A 81 0.91 -3.30 10.15
C HIS A 81 0.97 -2.12 11.12
N LYS A 82 0.34 -2.27 12.30
CA LYS A 82 0.38 -1.27 13.37
C LYS A 82 1.80 -0.97 13.81
N TYR A 83 2.55 -2.02 14.17
CA TYR A 83 3.94 -1.90 14.59
C TYR A 83 4.80 -1.20 13.54
N THR A 84 4.69 -1.64 12.27
CA THR A 84 5.47 -1.05 11.17
C THR A 84 5.13 0.42 10.97
N ALA A 85 3.87 0.81 11.07
CA ALA A 85 3.45 2.21 10.96
C ALA A 85 3.99 3.06 12.13
N GLU A 86 3.91 2.55 13.36
CA GLU A 86 4.46 3.22 14.55
C GLU A 86 5.97 3.43 14.45
N GLU A 87 6.74 2.39 14.08
CA GLU A 87 8.18 2.49 13.91
C GLU A 87 8.59 3.45 12.79
N LEU A 88 7.86 3.48 11.66
CA LEU A 88 8.10 4.48 10.61
C LEU A 88 7.98 5.91 11.14
N THR A 89 6.97 6.18 11.99
CA THR A 89 6.83 7.52 12.60
C THR A 89 7.91 7.82 13.64
N LYS A 90 8.55 6.81 14.23
CA LYS A 90 9.71 7.01 15.11
C LYS A 90 10.97 7.32 14.31
N ILE A 91 11.17 6.62 13.19
CA ILE A 91 12.31 6.84 12.28
C ILE A 91 12.21 8.21 11.63
N TRP A 92 11.03 8.62 11.19
CA TRP A 92 10.77 9.93 10.59
C TRP A 92 9.54 10.57 11.22
N ASN A 93 9.77 11.33 12.29
CA ASN A 93 8.75 11.99 13.12
C ASN A 93 7.84 12.99 12.39
N GLU A 94 8.21 13.44 11.19
CA GLU A 94 7.37 14.30 10.36
C GLU A 94 6.30 13.53 9.58
N LEU A 95 6.44 12.20 9.46
CA LEU A 95 5.39 11.35 8.92
C LEU A 95 4.20 11.37 9.89
N SER A 96 3.02 11.73 9.38
CA SER A 96 1.80 11.43 10.11
C SER A 96 1.55 9.93 10.10
N PHE A 97 0.79 9.46 11.08
CA PHE A 97 0.42 8.05 11.17
C PHE A 97 -0.25 7.53 9.89
N GLY A 98 -1.21 8.30 9.34
CA GLY A 98 -1.85 7.99 8.07
C GLY A 98 -0.89 7.98 6.86
N GLN A 99 0.20 8.75 6.87
CA GLN A 99 1.23 8.67 5.83
C GLN A 99 2.04 7.38 5.93
N ALA A 100 2.40 6.96 7.14
CA ALA A 100 3.08 5.68 7.37
C ALA A 100 2.21 4.49 6.92
N GLN A 101 0.93 4.48 7.31
CA GLN A 101 -0.05 3.47 6.86
C GLN A 101 -0.17 3.44 5.33
N LYS A 102 -0.30 4.62 4.70
CA LYS A 102 -0.39 4.73 3.24
C LYS A 102 0.86 4.19 2.56
N TRP A 103 2.04 4.44 3.12
CA TRP A 103 3.29 3.92 2.57
C TRP A 103 3.30 2.39 2.54
N ILE A 104 2.89 1.76 3.64
CA ILE A 104 2.80 0.30 3.76
C ILE A 104 1.80 -0.26 2.74
N ASN A 105 0.55 0.24 2.75
CA ASN A 105 -0.53 -0.31 1.92
C ASN A 105 -0.22 -0.15 0.43
N MET A 106 0.25 1.02 0.02
CA MET A 106 0.56 1.26 -1.38
C MET A 106 1.78 0.45 -1.82
N THR A 107 2.77 0.24 -0.96
CA THR A 107 3.93 -0.62 -1.29
C THR A 107 3.48 -2.06 -1.54
N LEU A 108 2.69 -2.64 -0.62
CA LEU A 108 2.18 -4.00 -0.76
C LEU A 108 1.28 -4.16 -1.99
N LYS A 109 0.41 -3.18 -2.25
CA LYS A 109 -0.42 -3.15 -3.47
C LYS A 109 0.44 -3.15 -4.74
N TYR A 110 1.49 -2.33 -4.79
CA TYR A 110 2.37 -2.27 -5.95
C TYR A 110 3.22 -3.52 -6.12
N TRP A 111 3.69 -4.12 -5.03
CA TRP A 111 4.37 -5.41 -5.10
C TRP A 111 3.43 -6.50 -5.62
N LEU A 112 2.17 -6.51 -5.18
CA LEU A 112 1.17 -7.45 -5.68
C LEU A 112 0.88 -7.21 -7.17
N LEU A 113 0.82 -5.95 -7.61
CA LEU A 113 0.70 -5.59 -9.04
C LEU A 113 1.90 -6.08 -9.87
N PHE A 114 3.11 -6.11 -9.30
CA PHE A 114 4.27 -6.68 -9.99
C PHE A 114 4.19 -8.20 -10.14
N GLY A 115 3.38 -8.86 -9.31
CA GLY A 115 3.10 -10.29 -9.36
C GLY A 115 4.25 -11.17 -8.87
N GLU A 116 3.91 -12.44 -8.66
CA GLU A 116 4.79 -13.49 -8.14
C GLU A 116 6.07 -13.68 -8.97
N ASN A 117 6.00 -13.45 -10.28
CA ASN A 117 7.14 -13.55 -11.19
C ASN A 117 8.24 -12.50 -10.93
N ARG A 118 7.91 -11.38 -10.28
CA ARG A 118 8.84 -10.26 -10.04
C ARG A 118 9.12 -10.04 -8.55
N ILE A 119 8.16 -10.37 -7.69
CA ILE A 119 8.27 -10.39 -6.24
C ILE A 119 7.83 -11.77 -5.75
N SER A 120 8.76 -12.71 -5.67
CA SER A 120 8.43 -14.05 -5.18
C SER A 120 7.95 -14.00 -3.73
N GLY A 121 6.84 -14.69 -3.47
CA GLY A 121 6.15 -14.82 -2.21
C GLY A 121 5.19 -13.68 -1.89
N ILE A 122 4.95 -12.73 -2.81
CA ILE A 122 4.04 -11.61 -2.52
C ILE A 122 2.60 -12.05 -2.28
N GLU A 123 2.17 -13.13 -2.95
CA GLU A 123 0.81 -13.65 -2.81
C GLU A 123 0.60 -14.45 -1.52
N LEU A 124 1.68 -14.90 -0.86
CA LEU A 124 1.65 -15.77 0.33
C LEU A 124 0.69 -15.27 1.42
N ASN A 125 0.71 -13.96 1.66
CA ASN A 125 -0.06 -13.29 2.70
C ASN A 125 -1.03 -12.24 2.15
N ALA A 126 -1.19 -12.14 0.83
CA ALA A 126 -1.99 -11.10 0.18
C ALA A 126 -3.46 -11.08 0.64
N LYS A 127 -3.99 -12.24 1.04
CA LYS A 127 -5.35 -12.37 1.60
C LYS A 127 -5.59 -11.55 2.87
N TYR A 128 -4.54 -11.17 3.60
CA TYR A 128 -4.64 -10.38 4.82
C TYR A 128 -4.35 -8.90 4.59
N PHE A 129 -3.90 -8.50 3.39
CA PHE A 129 -3.49 -7.13 3.12
C PHE A 129 -4.68 -6.18 3.22
N HIS A 130 -4.45 -5.09 3.95
CA HIS A 130 -5.41 -4.01 4.10
C HIS A 130 -5.71 -3.30 2.80
N ILE A 131 -6.96 -2.84 2.65
CA ILE A 131 -7.32 -1.95 1.56
C ILE A 131 -6.71 -0.56 1.76
N PRO A 132 -6.16 0.06 0.71
CA PRO A 132 -5.93 1.50 0.69
C PRO A 132 -7.24 2.27 0.93
N ILE A 133 -7.26 3.21 1.88
CA ILE A 133 -8.45 3.99 2.24
C ILE A 133 -8.37 5.42 1.72
N ASP A 134 -8.04 5.57 0.44
CA ASP A 134 -8.02 6.90 -0.18
C ASP A 134 -9.43 7.49 -0.30
N SER A 135 -9.51 8.73 -0.80
CA SER A 135 -10.80 9.41 -0.90
C SER A 135 -11.78 8.75 -1.87
N PHE A 136 -11.31 7.99 -2.86
CA PHE A 136 -12.18 7.27 -3.78
C PHE A 136 -12.77 6.04 -3.10
N VAL A 137 -11.94 5.25 -2.41
CA VAL A 137 -12.39 4.11 -1.60
C VAL A 137 -13.35 4.57 -0.50
N GLN A 138 -13.04 5.65 0.22
CA GLN A 138 -13.95 6.22 1.23
C GLN A 138 -15.31 6.60 0.63
N LYS A 139 -15.36 7.22 -0.56
CA LYS A 139 -16.64 7.58 -1.21
C LYS A 139 -17.38 6.37 -1.76
N GLY A 140 -16.67 5.52 -2.49
CA GLY A 140 -17.28 4.48 -3.31
C GLY A 140 -17.56 3.20 -2.53
N MET A 141 -16.64 2.77 -1.66
CA MET A 141 -16.86 1.61 -0.82
C MET A 141 -17.61 1.96 0.48
N PHE A 142 -17.31 3.09 1.12
CA PHE A 142 -17.84 3.41 2.45
C PHE A 142 -18.93 4.48 2.46
N GLU A 143 -19.29 5.00 1.30
CA GLU A 143 -20.33 6.04 1.13
C GLU A 143 -20.08 7.30 1.98
N GLU A 144 -18.81 7.58 2.28
CA GLU A 144 -18.43 8.73 3.09
C GLU A 144 -18.70 10.02 2.30
N LYS A 145 -19.70 10.80 2.76
CA LYS A 145 -20.07 12.08 2.12
C LYS A 145 -18.93 13.08 2.08
N LYS A 146 -18.05 13.05 3.10
CA LYS A 146 -16.90 13.94 3.25
C LYS A 146 -15.66 13.12 3.63
N PRO A 147 -14.99 12.50 2.64
CA PRO A 147 -13.79 11.72 2.90
C PRO A 147 -12.73 12.54 3.62
N LYS A 148 -12.15 11.96 4.66
CA LYS A 148 -11.04 12.57 5.38
C LYS A 148 -9.76 12.27 4.60
N PRO A 149 -8.89 13.26 4.33
CA PRO A 149 -7.58 12.97 3.79
C PRO A 149 -6.88 11.93 4.65
N TRP A 150 -6.40 10.84 4.05
CA TRP A 150 -5.81 9.72 4.79
C TRP A 150 -4.63 10.17 5.67
N SER A 151 -3.83 11.13 5.22
CA SER A 151 -2.77 11.74 6.03
C SER A 151 -3.25 12.43 7.32
N LYS A 152 -4.56 12.71 7.46
CA LYS A 152 -5.19 13.26 8.67
C LYS A 152 -5.83 12.20 9.57
N ILE A 153 -5.74 10.91 9.23
CA ILE A 153 -6.13 9.82 10.13
C ILE A 153 -4.94 9.62 11.08
N SER A 154 -5.11 10.07 12.32
CA SER A 154 -4.04 10.27 13.29
C SER A 154 -3.81 9.09 14.22
N ASP A 155 -4.80 8.20 14.33
CA ASP A 155 -4.79 7.04 15.22
C ASP A 155 -5.07 5.76 14.44
N TYR A 156 -4.50 4.65 14.92
CA TYR A 156 -4.64 3.35 14.28
C TYR A 156 -6.07 2.82 14.36
N GLU A 157 -6.79 3.11 15.45
CA GLU A 157 -8.13 2.59 15.67
C GLU A 157 -9.10 3.10 14.60
N THR A 158 -9.13 4.41 14.35
CA THR A 158 -9.95 5.00 13.28
C THR A 158 -9.66 4.38 11.91
N TYR A 159 -8.38 4.09 11.63
CA TYR A 159 -7.99 3.39 10.40
C TYR A 159 -8.49 1.94 10.38
N LEU A 160 -8.31 1.20 11.47
CA LEU A 160 -8.68 -0.21 11.58
C LEU A 160 -10.19 -0.40 11.43
N GLN A 161 -10.99 0.54 11.91
CA GLN A 161 -12.44 0.54 11.73
C GLN A 161 -12.86 0.50 10.25
N TYR A 162 -12.11 1.12 9.33
CA TYR A 162 -12.37 0.95 7.89
C TYR A 162 -12.12 -0.49 7.43
N GLN A 163 -11.03 -1.11 7.91
CA GLN A 163 -10.68 -2.48 7.54
C GLN A 163 -11.72 -3.48 8.08
N ILE A 164 -12.17 -3.29 9.33
CA ILE A 164 -13.24 -4.08 9.94
C ILE A 164 -14.55 -3.93 9.16
N ARG A 165 -15.02 -2.68 8.96
CA ARG A 165 -16.23 -2.38 8.17
C ARG A 165 -16.20 -2.99 6.77
N HIS A 166 -15.02 -3.05 6.14
CA HIS A 166 -14.88 -3.72 4.85
C HIS A 166 -15.07 -5.23 4.97
N ARG A 167 -14.35 -5.87 5.89
CA ARG A 167 -14.41 -7.32 6.11
C ARG A 167 -15.83 -7.80 6.47
N GLU A 168 -16.57 -7.02 7.24
CA GLU A 168 -17.97 -7.31 7.61
C GLU A 168 -18.94 -7.38 6.42
N LYS A 169 -18.60 -6.79 5.27
CA LYS A 169 -19.42 -6.88 4.07
C LYS A 169 -19.47 -8.28 3.46
N ASN A 170 -18.53 -9.16 3.82
CA ASN A 170 -18.48 -10.55 3.35
C ASN A 170 -18.64 -10.67 1.82
N THR A 171 -17.83 -9.92 1.06
CA THR A 171 -17.84 -9.88 -0.42
C THR A 171 -17.53 -11.25 -1.06
N GLY A 172 -16.94 -12.17 -0.29
CA GLY A 172 -16.43 -13.46 -0.79
C GLY A 172 -15.01 -13.39 -1.34
N ASN A 173 -14.42 -12.19 -1.37
CA ASN A 173 -13.07 -11.92 -1.85
C ASN A 173 -12.13 -11.52 -0.71
N PHE A 174 -10.83 -11.43 -1.00
CA PHE A 174 -9.86 -10.83 -0.09
C PHE A 174 -9.87 -9.30 -0.19
N PRO A 175 -9.58 -8.56 0.90
CA PRO A 175 -9.73 -7.11 0.90
C PRO A 175 -8.95 -6.42 -0.23
N ILE A 176 -7.68 -6.80 -0.45
CA ILE A 176 -6.88 -6.20 -1.52
C ILE A 176 -7.45 -6.47 -2.92
N VAL A 177 -8.09 -7.63 -3.14
CA VAL A 177 -8.72 -7.98 -4.43
C VAL A 177 -9.95 -7.11 -4.67
N ASP A 178 -10.79 -6.92 -3.65
CA ASP A 178 -11.95 -6.02 -3.72
C ASP A 178 -11.53 -4.59 -4.10
N GLU A 179 -10.37 -4.13 -3.64
CA GLU A 179 -9.85 -2.82 -4.02
C GLU A 179 -9.40 -2.75 -5.49
N PHE A 180 -8.75 -3.77 -6.02
CA PHE A 180 -8.44 -3.85 -7.46
C PHE A 180 -9.72 -3.89 -8.31
N GLU A 181 -10.70 -4.70 -7.93
CA GLU A 181 -11.99 -4.78 -8.63
C GLU A 181 -12.73 -3.45 -8.59
N PHE A 182 -12.77 -2.80 -7.42
CA PHE A 182 -13.37 -1.48 -7.24
C PHE A 182 -12.79 -0.46 -8.22
N PHE A 183 -11.46 -0.37 -8.36
CA PHE A 183 -10.84 0.59 -9.27
C PHE A 183 -11.05 0.29 -10.75
N ASN A 184 -11.38 -0.95 -11.12
CA ASN A 184 -11.72 -1.30 -12.50
C ASN A 184 -13.16 -0.89 -12.88
N VAL A 185 -14.06 -0.71 -11.90
CA VAL A 185 -15.48 -0.39 -12.15
C VAL A 185 -15.87 1.02 -11.70
N TYR A 186 -15.18 1.56 -10.70
CA TYR A 186 -15.51 2.84 -10.09
C TYR A 186 -14.95 4.00 -10.90
N ASN A 187 -15.86 4.74 -11.54
CA ASN A 187 -15.55 6.00 -12.20
C ASN A 187 -15.95 7.16 -11.28
N PRO A 188 -14.98 7.92 -10.73
CA PRO A 188 -15.32 9.09 -9.93
C PRO A 188 -16.07 10.11 -10.79
N LYS A 189 -17.29 10.46 -10.36
CA LYS A 189 -18.07 11.58 -10.92
C LYS A 189 -17.47 12.93 -10.51
#